data_AF-A0AAV6KS77-F1
#
_entry.id   AF-A0AAV6KS77-F1
#
_cell.length_a   1.000
_cell.length_b   1.000
_cell.length_c   1.000
_cell.angle_alpha   90.00
_cell.angle_beta   90.00
_cell.angle_gamma   90.00
#
_symmetry.space_group_name_H-M   'P 1'
#
loop_
_entity.id
_entity.type
_entity.pdbx_description
1 polymer ?
#
loop_
_entity_poly.entity_id
_entity_poly.type
_entity_poly.pdbx_seq_one_letter_code
_entity_poly.pdbx_strand_id
1 'polypeptide(L)'
;MLIADLKLSSRRHRRGEGKPPKLPKPILKLPYRRFPASMGFFSVGSKIYMVGGGVFTSDVKPIVSRRCYAFDTCDNLLEDGPPMHHEKMRPIVLGPLNGKFYVLGETLASGDLEEFDPKAKSWTCLPRLPTDLQDESVDPCFEYKRDDYEVHSYAIVENRLLFSTRKGTYAFDVISRKWESPSSWGSVVKLPCCEQSIFLDGLWYAFPSANRSGVSAYSFDWCKGFQESQELGVMRPSRHLKHEASEIMVPMGERTLIVVRAGFSHSSRRKCYVSFDMCRFTRKSSGKPKHPKVSRQYSTTYRMKGDLCELLGLSACLVI
;
A
#
# COMPACT_ATOMS: atom_id res chain seq x y z
N MET A 1 -21.44 -0.17 -14.49
CA MET A 1 -22.24 0.80 -15.26
C MET A 1 -21.26 1.78 -15.90
N LEU A 2 -21.62 2.32 -17.07
CA LEU A 2 -20.86 3.16 -18.02
C LEU A 2 -19.65 3.96 -17.49
N ILE A 3 -18.52 3.80 -18.19
CA ILE A 3 -17.40 4.76 -18.20
C ILE A 3 -17.97 6.12 -18.64
N ALA A 4 -18.17 7.04 -17.71
CA ALA A 4 -18.72 8.37 -17.99
C ALA A 4 -17.63 9.35 -18.47
N ASP A 5 -18.01 10.22 -19.39
CA ASP A 5 -17.16 11.25 -20.02
C ASP A 5 -16.28 12.03 -19.02
N LEU A 6 -14.98 11.94 -19.25
CA LEU A 6 -13.92 12.54 -18.46
C LEU A 6 -13.59 13.94 -19.01
N LYS A 7 -13.64 14.97 -18.16
CA LYS A 7 -13.22 16.34 -18.50
C LYS A 7 -12.00 16.72 -17.67
N LEU A 8 -10.86 16.95 -18.33
CA LEU A 8 -9.63 17.43 -17.70
C LEU A 8 -9.82 18.82 -17.09
N SER A 9 -9.19 19.07 -15.94
CA SER A 9 -8.96 20.41 -15.42
C SER A 9 -7.46 20.62 -15.22
N SER A 10 -6.78 21.19 -16.22
CA SER A 10 -5.37 21.58 -16.07
C SER A 10 -5.31 23.06 -15.70
N ARG A 11 -4.50 23.41 -14.69
CA ARG A 11 -4.01 24.79 -14.52
C ARG A 11 -2.58 24.78 -14.00
N ARG A 12 -1.66 24.90 -14.97
CA ARG A 12 -0.30 25.47 -14.97
C ARG A 12 0.60 24.61 -15.85
N HIS A 13 0.35 24.67 -17.16
CA HIS A 13 1.43 24.47 -18.12
C HIS A 13 2.41 25.63 -17.93
N ARG A 14 3.60 25.36 -17.36
CA ARG A 14 4.75 26.19 -17.68
C ARG A 14 4.99 26.00 -19.18
N ARG A 15 4.97 27.14 -19.89
CA ARG A 15 5.21 27.37 -21.32
C ARG A 15 5.73 26.15 -22.10
N GLY A 16 4.98 25.73 -23.12
CA GLY A 16 5.59 25.19 -24.34
C GLY A 16 5.09 23.87 -24.92
N GLU A 17 4.14 23.14 -24.31
CA GLU A 17 3.73 21.84 -24.84
C GLU A 17 2.21 21.70 -24.93
N GLY A 18 1.76 21.09 -26.04
CA GLY A 18 0.39 21.08 -26.54
C GLY A 18 -0.66 20.45 -25.63
N LYS A 19 -1.86 20.20 -26.20
CA LYS A 19 -3.00 19.62 -25.45
C LYS A 19 -2.53 18.41 -24.63
N PRO A 20 -2.81 18.37 -23.32
CA PRO A 20 -2.39 17.27 -22.47
C PRO A 20 -2.95 15.95 -23.01
N PRO A 21 -2.17 14.86 -22.96
CA PRO A 21 -2.57 13.56 -23.49
C PRO A 21 -3.84 13.05 -22.80
N LYS A 22 -4.72 12.42 -23.59
CA LYS A 22 -5.88 11.69 -23.06
C LYS A 22 -5.39 10.63 -22.06
N LEU A 23 -6.20 10.34 -21.04
CA LEU A 23 -5.93 9.19 -20.16
C LEU A 23 -5.72 7.92 -21.00
N PRO A 24 -4.67 7.14 -20.72
CA PRO A 24 -4.52 5.84 -21.36
C PRO A 24 -5.75 4.98 -21.04
N LYS A 25 -6.16 4.16 -22.01
CA LYS A 25 -7.24 3.19 -21.77
C LYS A 25 -6.73 2.17 -20.73
N PRO A 26 -7.56 1.75 -19.76
CA PRO A 26 -7.17 0.71 -18.82
C PRO A 26 -6.82 -0.58 -19.57
N ILE A 27 -5.68 -1.18 -19.23
CA ILE A 27 -5.23 -2.46 -19.78
C ILE A 27 -6.03 -3.64 -19.17
N LEU A 28 -6.47 -3.49 -17.92
CA LEU A 28 -7.25 -4.47 -17.19
C LEU A 28 -8.53 -3.84 -16.63
N LYS A 29 -9.64 -4.56 -16.69
CA LYS A 29 -10.92 -4.17 -16.09
C LYS A 29 -11.40 -5.26 -15.13
N LEU A 30 -11.56 -4.89 -13.86
CA LEU A 30 -12.02 -5.77 -12.80
C LEU A 30 -13.44 -5.35 -12.38
N PRO A 31 -14.51 -5.88 -13.02
CA PRO A 31 -15.86 -5.56 -12.63
C PRO A 31 -16.14 -6.01 -11.19
N TYR A 32 -16.61 -5.08 -10.35
CA TYR A 32 -16.88 -5.28 -8.91
C TYR A 32 -17.82 -6.44 -8.57
N ARG A 33 -18.67 -6.87 -9.53
CA ARG A 33 -19.57 -8.03 -9.35
C ARG A 33 -18.87 -9.37 -9.50
N ARG A 34 -17.70 -9.40 -10.15
CA ARG A 34 -16.95 -10.62 -10.46
C ARG A 34 -15.67 -10.73 -9.64
N PHE A 35 -15.05 -9.60 -9.32
CA PHE A 35 -13.78 -9.54 -8.61
C PHE A 35 -13.97 -8.87 -7.24
N PRO A 36 -13.27 -9.37 -6.20
CA PRO A 36 -13.27 -8.71 -4.90
C PRO A 36 -12.79 -7.26 -5.02
N ALA A 37 -13.43 -6.35 -4.29
CA ALA A 37 -12.89 -5.03 -4.05
C ALA A 37 -11.84 -5.09 -2.94
N SER A 38 -10.99 -4.06 -2.84
CA SER A 38 -10.00 -3.94 -1.77
C SER A 38 -9.01 -5.11 -1.69
N MET A 39 -8.60 -5.65 -2.84
CA MET A 39 -7.53 -6.65 -2.93
C MET A 39 -6.17 -6.01 -2.59
N GLY A 40 -5.22 -6.86 -2.20
CA GLY A 40 -3.80 -6.52 -2.12
C GLY A 40 -3.12 -6.85 -3.44
N PHE A 41 -2.02 -6.15 -3.75
CA PHE A 41 -1.33 -6.28 -5.03
C PHE A 41 0.18 -6.42 -4.83
N PHE A 42 0.80 -7.25 -5.65
CA PHE A 42 2.26 -7.31 -5.80
C PHE A 42 2.63 -7.79 -7.19
N SER A 43 3.87 -7.54 -7.61
CA SER A 43 4.38 -7.94 -8.93
C SER A 43 5.53 -8.95 -8.83
N VAL A 44 5.56 -9.88 -9.78
CA VAL A 44 6.66 -10.83 -9.98
C VAL A 44 6.93 -10.92 -11.49
N GLY A 45 8.03 -10.35 -11.95
CA GLY A 45 8.30 -10.24 -13.38
C GLY A 45 7.21 -9.44 -14.08
N SER A 46 6.63 -9.98 -15.17
CA SER A 46 5.49 -9.39 -15.89
C SER A 46 4.13 -9.63 -15.21
N LYS A 47 4.07 -10.43 -14.15
CA LYS A 47 2.81 -10.81 -13.52
C LYS A 47 2.45 -9.90 -12.35
N ILE A 48 1.21 -9.44 -12.35
CA ILE A 48 0.59 -8.72 -11.24
C ILE A 48 -0.34 -9.69 -10.52
N TYR A 49 -0.06 -9.95 -9.25
CA TYR A 49 -0.88 -10.78 -8.39
C TYR A 49 -1.87 -9.90 -7.62
N MET A 50 -3.10 -10.37 -7.50
CA MET A 50 -4.21 -9.67 -6.84
C MET A 50 -4.82 -10.65 -5.84
N VAL A 51 -4.74 -10.31 -4.55
CA VAL A 51 -5.04 -11.26 -3.47
C VAL A 51 -6.12 -10.74 -2.54
N GLY A 52 -6.97 -11.65 -2.08
CA GLY A 52 -7.95 -11.40 -1.05
C GLY A 52 -9.08 -10.47 -1.46
N GLY A 53 -9.40 -9.51 -0.59
CA GLY A 53 -10.47 -8.53 -0.78
C GLY A 53 -11.85 -9.04 -0.37
N GLY A 54 -12.89 -8.25 -0.65
CA GLY A 54 -14.27 -8.56 -0.34
C GLY A 54 -15.20 -8.35 -1.53
N VAL A 55 -16.13 -9.28 -1.76
CA VAL A 55 -17.20 -9.09 -2.74
C VAL A 55 -18.39 -8.45 -2.03
N PHE A 56 -18.75 -7.24 -2.48
CA PHE A 56 -19.88 -6.47 -1.95
C PHE A 56 -21.14 -6.76 -2.78
N THR A 57 -22.13 -7.39 -2.16
CA THR A 57 -23.50 -7.50 -2.68
C THR A 57 -24.40 -6.53 -1.93
N SER A 58 -25.42 -5.99 -2.60
CA SER A 58 -26.17 -4.79 -2.20
C SER A 58 -26.64 -4.74 -0.74
N ASP A 59 -26.86 -5.88 -0.07
CA ASP A 59 -27.48 -5.95 1.25
C ASP A 59 -26.85 -6.98 2.21
N VAL A 60 -25.63 -7.46 1.93
CA VAL A 60 -24.97 -8.50 2.75
C VAL A 60 -23.57 -8.07 3.17
N LYS A 61 -23.14 -8.49 4.37
CA LYS A 61 -21.75 -8.37 4.85
C LYS A 61 -20.80 -8.84 3.73
N PRO A 62 -19.70 -8.11 3.45
CA PRO A 62 -18.79 -8.47 2.37
C PRO A 62 -18.29 -9.91 2.52
N ILE A 63 -18.37 -10.68 1.43
CA ILE A 63 -17.80 -12.03 1.41
C ILE A 63 -16.29 -11.87 1.24
N VAL A 64 -15.56 -12.10 2.33
CA VAL A 64 -14.10 -12.01 2.34
C VAL A 64 -13.53 -13.17 1.51
N SER A 65 -12.56 -12.87 0.68
CA SER A 65 -12.02 -13.78 -0.32
C SER A 65 -10.64 -14.28 0.06
N ARG A 66 -10.35 -15.54 -0.26
CA ARG A 66 -8.99 -16.12 -0.28
C ARG A 66 -8.41 -16.24 -1.70
N ARG A 67 -9.15 -15.74 -2.70
CA ARG A 67 -8.76 -15.86 -4.11
C ARG A 67 -7.49 -15.07 -4.40
N CYS A 68 -6.74 -15.59 -5.36
CA CYS A 68 -5.59 -14.97 -5.96
C CYS A 68 -5.83 -14.94 -7.48
N TYR A 69 -5.52 -13.84 -8.13
CA TYR A 69 -5.52 -13.71 -9.58
C TYR A 69 -4.13 -13.29 -10.02
N ALA A 70 -3.69 -13.79 -11.18
CA ALA A 70 -2.46 -13.35 -11.82
C ALA A 70 -2.79 -12.74 -13.18
N PHE A 71 -2.34 -11.51 -13.41
CA PHE A 71 -2.45 -10.85 -14.69
C PHE A 71 -1.06 -10.69 -15.30
N ASP A 72 -0.84 -11.31 -16.45
CA ASP A 72 0.41 -11.16 -17.19
C ASP A 72 0.33 -9.94 -18.12
N THR A 73 1.20 -8.96 -17.89
CA THR A 73 1.22 -7.72 -18.70
C THR A 73 1.77 -7.92 -20.10
N CYS A 74 2.55 -8.99 -20.34
CA CYS A 74 3.06 -9.31 -21.68
C CYS A 74 1.96 -9.90 -22.57
N ASP A 75 1.18 -10.84 -22.03
CA ASP A 75 0.17 -11.58 -22.79
C ASP A 75 -1.25 -11.00 -22.64
N ASN A 76 -1.41 -10.00 -21.78
CA ASN A 76 -2.70 -9.40 -21.41
C ASN A 76 -3.72 -10.47 -20.96
N LEU A 77 -3.22 -11.48 -20.23
CA LEU A 77 -3.99 -12.64 -19.80
C LEU A 77 -4.22 -12.59 -18.29
N LEU A 78 -5.48 -12.72 -17.89
CA LEU A 78 -5.89 -12.85 -16.49
C LEU A 78 -6.23 -14.32 -16.19
N GLU A 79 -5.53 -14.92 -15.24
CA GLU A 79 -5.72 -16.29 -14.79
C GLU A 79 -5.99 -16.36 -13.27
N ASP A 80 -6.60 -17.46 -12.82
CA ASP A 80 -6.69 -17.76 -11.40
C ASP A 80 -5.28 -18.17 -10.89
N GLY A 81 -4.83 -17.50 -9.84
CA GLY A 81 -3.61 -17.85 -9.12
C GLY A 81 -3.88 -18.87 -8.00
N PRO A 82 -2.82 -19.37 -7.35
CA PRO A 82 -2.96 -20.25 -6.20
C PRO A 82 -3.72 -19.52 -5.07
N PRO A 83 -4.83 -20.05 -4.54
CA PRO A 83 -5.57 -19.38 -3.48
C PRO A 83 -4.76 -19.34 -2.18
N MET A 84 -4.94 -18.29 -1.40
CA MET A 84 -4.47 -18.24 -0.02
C MET A 84 -5.21 -19.29 0.83
N HIS A 85 -4.62 -19.64 1.97
CA HIS A 85 -5.25 -20.54 2.94
C HIS A 85 -6.40 -19.85 3.67
N HIS A 86 -6.23 -18.57 4.03
CA HIS A 86 -7.22 -17.80 4.77
C HIS A 86 -7.73 -16.61 3.94
N GLU A 87 -9.03 -16.31 4.10
CA GLU A 87 -9.64 -15.11 3.56
C GLU A 87 -9.09 -13.83 4.22
N LYS A 88 -8.85 -12.77 3.43
CA LYS A 88 -8.31 -11.50 3.93
C LYS A 88 -9.03 -10.31 3.33
N MET A 89 -9.68 -9.51 4.17
CA MET A 89 -10.26 -8.22 3.78
C MET A 89 -9.14 -7.17 3.84
N ARG A 90 -8.97 -6.37 2.77
CA ARG A 90 -7.92 -5.32 2.71
C ARG A 90 -6.53 -5.84 3.09
N PRO A 91 -6.03 -6.90 2.42
CA PRO A 91 -4.79 -7.52 2.83
C PRO A 91 -3.59 -6.55 2.72
N ILE A 92 -2.76 -6.56 3.75
CA ILE A 92 -1.46 -5.90 3.78
C ILE A 92 -0.47 -6.80 3.06
N VAL A 93 0.19 -6.27 2.03
CA VAL A 93 1.17 -6.99 1.23
C VAL A 93 2.56 -6.41 1.48
N LEU A 94 3.49 -7.27 1.87
CA LEU A 94 4.88 -6.93 2.16
C LEU A 94 5.81 -7.72 1.23
N GLY A 95 6.83 -7.06 0.69
CA GLY A 95 7.88 -7.69 -0.11
C GLY A 95 8.18 -6.94 -1.41
N PRO A 96 9.09 -7.47 -2.24
CA PRO A 96 9.76 -8.75 -2.06
C PRO A 96 10.79 -8.73 -0.92
N LEU A 97 10.80 -9.78 -0.09
CA LEU A 97 11.84 -10.03 0.91
C LEU A 97 12.32 -11.47 0.75
N ASN A 98 13.63 -11.65 0.50
CA ASN A 98 14.24 -12.95 0.17
C ASN A 98 13.55 -13.66 -1.02
N GLY A 99 13.08 -12.88 -2.00
CA GLY A 99 12.39 -13.39 -3.19
C GLY A 99 10.95 -13.85 -2.95
N LYS A 100 10.38 -13.56 -1.77
CA LYS A 100 9.02 -13.95 -1.38
C LYS A 100 8.19 -12.73 -0.98
N PHE A 101 6.88 -12.92 -0.94
CA PHE A 101 5.91 -11.92 -0.50
C PHE A 101 5.15 -12.43 0.71
N TYR A 102 4.73 -11.51 1.57
CA TYR A 102 4.05 -11.83 2.82
C TYR A 102 2.74 -11.07 2.85
N VAL A 103 1.67 -11.76 3.20
CA VAL A 103 0.32 -11.21 3.18
C VAL A 103 -0.34 -11.45 4.52
N LEU A 104 -0.88 -10.37 5.10
CA LEU A 104 -1.56 -10.35 6.39
C LEU A 104 -2.94 -9.70 6.20
N GLY A 105 -3.93 -10.11 6.99
CA GLY A 105 -5.16 -9.34 7.17
C GLY A 105 -4.92 -7.98 7.86
N GLU A 106 -5.99 -7.27 8.19
CA GLU A 106 -5.89 -5.98 8.92
C GLU A 106 -5.49 -6.15 10.40
N THR A 107 -5.54 -7.36 10.96
CA THR A 107 -5.23 -7.64 12.36
C THR A 107 -4.16 -8.72 12.50
N LEU A 108 -3.25 -8.56 13.47
CA LEU A 108 -2.29 -9.61 13.82
C LEU A 108 -2.93 -10.77 14.59
N ALA A 109 -4.03 -10.53 15.30
CA ALA A 109 -4.66 -11.52 16.18
C ALA A 109 -5.28 -12.69 15.39
N SER A 110 -5.67 -12.47 14.12
CA SER A 110 -6.18 -13.55 13.26
C SER A 110 -5.13 -14.63 12.98
N GLY A 111 -3.83 -14.29 13.10
CA GLY A 111 -2.74 -15.21 12.83
C GLY A 111 -2.74 -15.74 11.39
N ASP A 112 -3.20 -14.92 10.44
CA ASP A 112 -3.37 -15.29 9.04
C ASP A 112 -2.17 -14.88 8.17
N LEU A 113 -1.00 -14.60 8.76
CA LEU A 113 0.21 -14.26 8.01
C LEU A 113 0.62 -15.42 7.09
N GLU A 114 0.67 -15.15 5.80
CA GLU A 114 1.00 -16.14 4.78
C GLU A 114 2.17 -15.67 3.90
N GLU A 115 3.05 -16.59 3.56
CA GLU A 115 4.19 -16.40 2.67
C GLU A 115 3.84 -16.95 1.28
N PHE A 116 3.98 -16.12 0.24
CA PHE A 116 3.94 -16.53 -1.15
C PHE A 116 5.36 -16.73 -1.69
N ASP A 117 5.63 -17.93 -2.19
CA ASP A 117 6.82 -18.24 -2.96
C ASP A 117 6.48 -18.21 -4.47
N PRO A 118 6.97 -17.21 -5.23
CA PRO A 118 6.66 -17.13 -6.65
C PRO A 118 7.28 -18.24 -7.50
N LYS A 119 8.36 -18.89 -7.03
CA LYS A 119 8.98 -20.01 -7.76
C LYS A 119 8.14 -21.27 -7.62
N ALA A 120 7.64 -21.53 -6.41
CA ALA A 120 6.75 -22.67 -6.14
C ALA A 120 5.29 -22.39 -6.53
N LYS A 121 4.92 -21.11 -6.72
CA LYS A 121 3.53 -20.65 -6.94
C LYS A 121 2.59 -21.19 -5.86
N SER A 122 2.99 -21.05 -4.60
CA SER A 122 2.26 -21.61 -3.47
C SER A 122 2.30 -20.68 -2.26
N TRP A 123 1.26 -20.80 -1.43
CA TRP A 123 1.15 -20.11 -0.15
C TRP A 123 1.51 -21.04 1.00
N THR A 124 2.23 -20.51 1.98
CA THR A 124 2.59 -21.19 3.23
C THR A 124 2.09 -20.37 4.40
N CYS A 125 1.30 -20.97 5.30
CA CYS A 125 0.94 -20.34 6.56
C CYS A 125 2.17 -20.17 7.44
N LEU A 126 2.35 -18.97 7.99
CA LEU A 126 3.41 -18.69 8.95
C LEU A 126 2.88 -18.82 10.39
N PRO A 127 3.77 -18.98 11.38
CA PRO A 127 3.36 -19.04 12.78
C PRO A 127 2.52 -17.82 13.18
N ARG A 128 1.49 -18.06 13.99
CA ARG A 128 0.65 -17.00 14.57
C ARG A 128 1.43 -16.20 15.61
N LEU A 129 0.98 -14.97 15.87
CA LEU A 129 1.50 -14.18 16.99
C LEU A 129 1.27 -14.99 18.29
N PRO A 130 2.32 -15.35 19.03
CA PRO A 130 2.21 -16.13 20.26
C PRO A 130 1.28 -15.47 21.28
N THR A 131 0.48 -16.28 21.98
CA THR A 131 -0.51 -15.79 22.95
C THR A 131 0.12 -15.04 24.12
N ASP A 132 1.35 -15.37 24.53
CA ASP A 132 2.11 -14.63 25.55
C ASP A 132 2.53 -13.22 25.10
N LEU A 133 2.58 -12.98 23.78
CA LEU A 133 2.72 -11.64 23.20
C LEU A 133 1.36 -10.95 23.00
N GLN A 134 0.26 -11.68 23.20
CA GLN A 134 -1.08 -11.16 23.23
C GLN A 134 -1.50 -10.90 24.69
N ASP A 135 -1.82 -9.65 25.02
CA ASP A 135 -2.47 -9.31 26.28
C ASP A 135 -3.89 -9.91 26.30
N GLU A 136 -4.04 -11.05 27.00
CA GLU A 136 -5.27 -11.85 27.13
C GLU A 136 -6.38 -11.18 27.97
N SER A 137 -6.24 -9.91 28.38
CA SER A 137 -7.25 -9.20 29.18
C SER A 137 -8.54 -8.81 28.41
N VAL A 138 -8.81 -9.41 27.24
CA VAL A 138 -9.97 -9.06 26.41
C VAL A 138 -11.17 -9.95 26.76
N ASP A 139 -12.06 -9.38 27.56
CA ASP A 139 -13.40 -9.88 27.89
C ASP A 139 -14.19 -10.20 26.58
N PRO A 140 -14.73 -11.42 26.39
CA PRO A 140 -15.40 -11.83 25.15
C PRO A 140 -16.78 -11.16 24.93
N CYS A 141 -17.20 -10.26 25.82
CA CYS A 141 -18.50 -9.62 25.76
C CYS A 141 -18.42 -8.19 25.17
N PHE A 142 -19.11 -8.01 24.04
CA PHE A 142 -19.51 -6.76 23.37
C PHE A 142 -18.61 -6.13 22.27
N GLU A 143 -19.10 -6.35 21.04
CA GLU A 143 -19.25 -5.46 19.88
C GLU A 143 -18.64 -4.04 19.93
N TYR A 144 -17.86 -3.72 18.89
CA TYR A 144 -17.38 -2.39 18.46
C TYR A 144 -16.25 -1.69 19.24
N LYS A 145 -15.36 -2.40 19.93
CA LYS A 145 -13.99 -1.88 20.17
C LYS A 145 -13.11 -2.24 18.98
N ARG A 146 -12.43 -1.25 18.38
CA ARG A 146 -11.40 -1.52 17.35
C ARG A 146 -10.41 -2.54 17.91
N ASP A 147 -10.09 -3.53 17.10
CA ASP A 147 -9.16 -4.61 17.44
C ASP A 147 -7.82 -3.99 17.91
N ASP A 148 -7.42 -4.33 19.12
CA ASP A 148 -6.19 -3.85 19.74
C ASP A 148 -4.92 -4.28 18.96
N TYR A 149 -5.07 -5.31 18.11
CA TYR A 149 -4.07 -5.82 17.19
C TYR A 149 -4.27 -5.38 15.73
N GLU A 150 -5.18 -4.44 15.47
CA GLU A 150 -5.30 -3.79 14.16
C GLU A 150 -3.96 -3.13 13.79
N VAL A 151 -3.47 -3.46 12.59
CA VAL A 151 -2.19 -2.94 12.09
C VAL A 151 -2.41 -1.51 11.58
N HIS A 152 -1.75 -0.56 12.24
CA HIS A 152 -1.79 0.87 11.89
C HIS A 152 -0.63 1.31 11.01
N SER A 153 0.50 0.60 11.08
CA SER A 153 1.65 0.82 10.22
C SER A 153 2.51 -0.43 10.15
N TYR A 154 3.27 -0.56 9.08
CA TYR A 154 4.14 -1.70 8.87
C TYR A 154 5.41 -1.30 8.10
N ALA A 155 6.46 -2.09 8.25
CA ALA A 155 7.74 -1.92 7.56
C ALA A 155 8.49 -3.26 7.42
N ILE A 156 9.54 -3.28 6.61
CA ILE A 156 10.40 -4.46 6.35
C ILE A 156 11.85 -4.11 6.67
N VAL A 157 12.28 -4.23 7.92
CA VAL A 157 13.68 -3.92 8.25
C VAL A 157 14.51 -5.19 8.13
N GLU A 158 15.50 -5.18 7.23
CA GLU A 158 16.38 -6.33 7.01
C GLU A 158 15.57 -7.59 6.68
N ASN A 159 15.59 -8.59 7.57
CA ASN A 159 14.85 -9.85 7.51
C ASN A 159 13.59 -9.87 8.38
N ARG A 160 13.11 -8.71 8.85
CA ARG A 160 11.96 -8.61 9.74
C ARG A 160 10.81 -7.85 9.11
N LEU A 161 9.61 -8.36 9.32
CA LEU A 161 8.36 -7.64 9.07
C LEU A 161 7.94 -6.98 10.39
N LEU A 162 7.91 -5.65 10.43
CA LEU A 162 7.50 -4.89 11.61
C LEU A 162 6.06 -4.42 11.44
N PHE A 163 5.30 -4.48 12.53
CA PHE A 163 3.90 -4.08 12.58
C PHE A 163 3.66 -3.24 13.83
N SER A 164 3.02 -2.09 13.69
CA SER A 164 2.52 -1.31 14.83
C SER A 164 1.03 -1.54 14.98
N THR A 165 0.61 -1.83 16.20
CA THR A 165 -0.78 -1.88 16.62
C THR A 165 -1.00 -0.92 17.80
N ARG A 166 -2.17 -0.97 18.43
CA ARG A 166 -2.44 -0.22 19.67
C ARG A 166 -1.72 -0.81 20.87
N LYS A 167 -1.56 -2.13 20.90
CA LYS A 167 -0.88 -2.86 22.00
C LYS A 167 0.63 -2.72 21.95
N GLY A 168 1.21 -2.49 20.78
CA GLY A 168 2.64 -2.27 20.67
C GLY A 168 3.15 -2.42 19.25
N THR A 169 4.46 -2.57 19.14
CA THR A 169 5.08 -2.99 17.89
C THR A 169 5.41 -4.47 17.98
N TYR A 170 5.36 -5.18 16.87
CA TYR A 170 5.68 -6.60 16.75
C TYR A 170 6.60 -6.79 15.55
N ALA A 171 7.50 -7.76 15.62
CA ALA A 171 8.29 -8.18 14.48
C ALA A 171 8.12 -9.65 14.20
N PHE A 172 8.18 -10.00 12.93
CA PHE A 172 8.33 -11.37 12.48
C PHE A 172 9.65 -11.51 11.72
N ASP A 173 10.59 -12.27 12.27
CA ASP A 173 11.84 -12.61 11.58
C ASP A 173 11.56 -13.75 10.58
N VAL A 174 11.74 -13.46 9.29
CA VAL A 174 11.39 -14.40 8.22
C VAL A 174 12.39 -15.55 8.08
N ILE A 175 13.60 -15.42 8.63
CA ILE A 175 14.63 -16.47 8.61
C ILE A 175 14.36 -17.46 9.73
N SER A 176 14.19 -16.96 10.97
CA SER A 176 13.93 -17.82 12.12
C SER A 176 12.46 -18.27 12.21
N ARG A 177 11.56 -17.61 11.47
CA ARG A 177 10.10 -17.79 11.48
C ARG A 177 9.50 -17.60 12.87
N LYS A 178 10.01 -16.61 13.61
CA LYS A 178 9.57 -16.32 14.98
C LYS A 178 9.09 -14.88 15.11
N TRP A 179 8.09 -14.72 15.96
CA TRP A 179 7.66 -13.42 16.44
C TRP A 179 8.60 -12.92 17.53
N GLU A 180 8.89 -11.63 17.49
CA GLU A 180 9.73 -10.91 18.43
C GLU A 180 8.96 -9.71 18.99
N SER A 181 9.14 -9.45 20.28
CA SER A 181 8.67 -8.20 20.90
C SER A 181 9.80 -7.16 20.92
N PRO A 182 9.54 -5.90 20.57
CA PRO A 182 10.50 -4.80 20.62
C PRO A 182 11.08 -4.53 22.00
N SER A 183 10.47 -5.03 23.07
CA SER A 183 11.06 -4.95 24.42
C SER A 183 12.43 -5.64 24.49
N SER A 184 12.70 -6.60 23.59
CA SER A 184 14.01 -7.23 23.43
C SER A 184 15.06 -6.35 22.72
N TRP A 185 14.66 -5.22 22.12
CA TRP A 185 15.53 -4.38 21.27
C TRP A 185 16.11 -3.15 21.98
N GLY A 186 15.84 -2.97 23.27
CA GLY A 186 16.45 -1.90 24.09
C GLY A 186 15.91 -0.48 23.85
N SER A 187 14.97 -0.28 22.93
CA SER A 187 14.30 1.01 22.66
C SER A 187 12.92 0.81 22.03
N VAL A 188 12.00 1.75 22.26
CA VAL A 188 10.66 1.76 21.64
C VAL A 188 10.82 2.15 20.17
N VAL A 189 10.75 1.16 19.26
CA VAL A 189 10.69 1.43 17.81
C VAL A 189 9.33 2.03 17.48
N LYS A 190 9.28 3.35 17.33
CA LYS A 190 8.09 4.04 16.84
C LYS A 190 8.07 4.02 15.32
N LEU A 191 7.18 3.24 14.74
CA LEU A 191 6.93 3.25 13.30
C LEU A 191 6.27 4.58 12.90
N PRO A 192 6.67 5.20 11.78
CA PRO A 192 5.89 6.29 11.21
C PRO A 192 4.50 5.75 10.88
N CYS A 193 3.45 6.38 11.41
CA CYS A 193 2.07 5.97 11.09
C CYS A 193 1.87 6.07 9.59
N CYS A 194 1.59 4.97 8.90
CA CYS A 194 1.49 4.95 7.45
C CYS A 194 0.52 3.88 6.97
N GLU A 195 -0.38 4.27 6.07
CA GLU A 195 -1.27 3.33 5.38
C GLU A 195 -0.51 2.49 4.34
N GLN A 196 0.57 3.07 3.80
CA GLN A 196 1.50 2.37 2.93
C GLN A 196 2.93 2.86 3.17
N SER A 197 3.86 1.91 3.15
CA SER A 197 5.30 2.16 3.17
C SER A 197 6.00 1.33 2.09
N ILE A 198 7.16 1.78 1.64
CA ILE A 198 8.00 1.06 0.69
C ILE A 198 9.48 1.27 1.00
N PHE A 199 10.27 0.21 0.90
CA PHE A 199 11.72 0.27 0.99
C PHE A 199 12.33 0.44 -0.40
N LEU A 200 13.15 1.48 -0.59
CA LEU A 200 13.84 1.72 -1.85
C LEU A 200 15.21 2.38 -1.58
N ASP A 201 16.29 1.83 -2.14
CA ASP A 201 17.66 2.36 -2.05
C ASP A 201 18.14 2.69 -0.62
N GLY A 202 17.81 1.81 0.34
CA GLY A 202 18.24 1.97 1.73
C GLY A 202 17.39 2.92 2.58
N LEU A 203 16.25 3.40 2.05
CA LEU A 203 15.35 4.30 2.75
C LEU A 203 13.91 3.82 2.71
N TRP A 204 13.19 4.17 3.77
CA TRP A 204 11.77 3.92 3.95
C TRP A 204 10.96 5.12 3.48
N TYR A 205 10.15 4.94 2.44
CA TYR A 205 9.22 5.96 2.00
C TYR A 205 7.84 5.63 2.53
N ALA A 206 7.22 6.57 3.22
CA ALA A 206 5.91 6.38 3.83
C ALA A 206 5.06 7.65 3.73
N PHE A 207 3.74 7.46 3.72
CA PHE A 207 2.80 8.56 3.94
C PHE A 207 2.57 8.72 5.44
N PRO A 208 2.93 9.85 6.06
CA PRO A 208 2.63 10.08 7.47
C PRO A 208 1.11 10.20 7.64
N SER A 209 0.52 9.48 8.61
CA SER A 209 -0.93 9.49 8.85
C SER A 209 -1.50 10.85 9.27
N ALA A 210 -0.65 11.85 9.53
CA ALA A 210 -1.07 13.20 9.79
C ALA A 210 -1.69 13.80 8.52
N ASN A 211 -3.00 14.01 8.57
CA ASN A 211 -3.77 14.73 7.56
C ASN A 211 -2.99 15.95 7.04
N ARG A 212 -2.35 15.81 5.87
CA ARG A 212 -1.67 16.82 5.01
C ARG A 212 -0.18 16.56 4.70
N SER A 213 0.47 15.57 5.29
CA SER A 213 1.91 15.39 5.06
C SER A 213 2.25 14.83 3.67
N GLY A 214 3.36 15.30 3.09
CA GLY A 214 3.93 14.71 1.88
C GLY A 214 4.43 13.28 2.12
N VAL A 215 4.86 12.59 1.06
CA VAL A 215 5.66 11.36 1.25
C VAL A 215 6.92 11.76 2.02
N SER A 216 7.29 11.00 3.04
CA SER A 216 8.51 11.25 3.82
C SER A 216 9.45 10.07 3.70
N ALA A 217 10.75 10.36 3.68
CA ALA A 217 11.82 9.37 3.66
C ALA A 217 12.36 9.21 5.08
N TYR A 218 12.51 7.97 5.53
CA TYR A 218 13.01 7.59 6.84
C TYR A 218 14.24 6.70 6.69
N SER A 219 15.24 6.93 7.54
CA SER A 219 16.29 5.96 7.82
C SER A 219 15.92 5.16 9.05
N PHE A 220 16.33 3.90 9.11
CA PHE A 220 16.15 3.08 10.30
C PHE A 220 17.49 2.78 10.95
N ASP A 221 17.52 2.87 12.28
CA ASP A 221 18.65 2.49 13.12
C ASP A 221 18.09 1.72 14.32
N TRP A 222 18.66 0.56 14.65
CA TRP A 222 18.13 -0.29 15.72
C TRP A 222 18.12 0.39 17.09
N CYS A 223 19.08 1.27 17.36
CA CYS A 223 19.17 1.99 18.64
C CYS A 223 18.22 3.20 18.68
N LYS A 224 18.00 3.85 17.53
CA LYS A 224 17.28 5.13 17.43
C LYS A 224 15.89 5.02 16.79
N GLY A 225 15.51 3.86 16.28
CA GLY A 225 14.29 3.62 15.52
C GLY A 225 14.27 4.35 14.17
N PHE A 226 13.05 4.65 13.68
CA PHE A 226 12.86 5.43 12.46
C PHE A 226 13.19 6.90 12.70
N GLN A 227 14.11 7.42 11.90
CA GLN A 227 14.52 8.81 11.88
C GLN A 227 14.08 9.42 10.56
N GLU A 228 13.26 10.48 10.62
CA GLU A 228 12.84 11.19 9.42
C GLU A 228 14.07 11.85 8.79
N SER A 229 14.40 11.39 7.60
CA SER A 229 15.54 11.90 6.83
C SER A 229 15.12 13.14 6.04
N GLN A 230 13.91 13.15 5.47
CA GLN A 230 13.44 14.25 4.62
C GLN A 230 11.94 14.14 4.29
N GLU A 231 11.18 15.24 4.48
CA GLU A 231 9.87 15.38 3.85
C GLU A 231 10.05 15.63 2.34
N LEU A 232 9.45 14.77 1.53
CA LEU A 232 9.41 14.98 0.09
C LEU A 232 8.30 15.99 -0.17
N GLY A 233 8.65 17.16 -0.72
CA GLY A 233 7.71 18.22 -1.12
C GLY A 233 6.70 17.83 -2.21
N VAL A 234 6.39 16.54 -2.36
CA VAL A 234 5.25 15.95 -3.06
C VAL A 234 3.98 16.28 -2.26
N MET A 235 3.68 17.58 -2.15
CA MET A 235 2.47 18.09 -1.49
C MET A 235 1.22 17.51 -2.13
N ARG A 236 0.15 17.31 -1.33
CA ARG A 236 -1.16 16.91 -1.87
C ARG A 236 -1.56 17.82 -3.03
N PRO A 237 -2.05 17.27 -4.16
CA PRO A 237 -2.47 18.08 -5.28
C PRO A 237 -3.73 18.87 -4.89
N SER A 238 -3.53 20.16 -4.64
CA SER A 238 -4.55 21.21 -4.47
C SER A 238 -5.38 21.18 -3.17
N ARG A 239 -5.89 22.37 -2.80
CA ARG A 239 -6.85 22.63 -1.70
C ARG A 239 -8.22 21.94 -1.87
N HIS A 240 -8.37 21.04 -2.85
CA HIS A 240 -9.66 20.49 -3.27
C HIS A 240 -9.92 19.05 -2.77
N LEU A 241 -8.97 18.37 -2.14
CA LEU A 241 -9.15 16.98 -1.64
C LEU A 241 -9.32 16.99 -0.11
N LYS A 242 -10.48 16.55 0.41
CA LYS A 242 -10.75 16.51 1.88
C LYS A 242 -11.20 15.16 2.43
N HIS A 243 -11.82 14.30 1.62
CA HIS A 243 -12.36 13.02 2.10
C HIS A 243 -11.59 11.85 1.49
N GLU A 244 -11.01 11.05 2.39
CA GLU A 244 -10.26 9.79 2.23
C GLU A 244 -9.67 9.57 0.84
N ALA A 245 -8.39 9.93 0.75
CA ALA A 245 -7.61 9.78 -0.45
C ALA A 245 -6.91 8.42 -0.40
N SER A 246 -7.19 7.53 -1.34
CA SER A 246 -6.33 6.35 -1.53
C SER A 246 -5.00 6.86 -2.08
N GLU A 247 -3.92 6.59 -1.36
CA GLU A 247 -2.57 6.99 -1.72
C GLU A 247 -1.72 5.74 -1.92
N ILE A 248 -1.03 5.65 -3.06
CA ILE A 248 -0.19 4.51 -3.41
C ILE A 248 1.19 4.90 -3.86
N MET A 249 2.16 4.11 -3.43
CA MET A 249 3.54 4.20 -3.85
C MET A 249 3.92 2.97 -4.69
N VAL A 250 4.40 3.21 -5.90
CA VAL A 250 4.85 2.16 -6.83
C VAL A 250 6.32 2.38 -7.18
N PRO A 251 7.22 1.42 -6.88
CA PRO A 251 8.62 1.51 -7.30
C PRO A 251 8.71 1.22 -8.81
N MET A 252 9.44 2.05 -9.54
CA MET A 252 9.59 1.96 -11.00
C MET A 252 11.02 1.64 -11.44
N GLY A 253 11.73 0.87 -10.61
CA GLY A 253 13.16 0.58 -10.78
C GLY A 253 14.06 1.48 -9.93
N GLU A 254 15.34 1.56 -10.29
CA GLU A 254 16.34 2.24 -9.47
C GLU A 254 15.95 3.71 -9.23
N ARG A 255 15.69 4.01 -7.95
CA ARG A 255 15.47 5.36 -7.45
C ARG A 255 14.33 6.11 -8.14
N THR A 256 13.28 5.41 -8.57
CA THR A 256 12.08 6.05 -9.11
C THR A 256 10.86 5.53 -8.37
N LEU A 257 10.05 6.45 -7.86
CA LEU A 257 8.79 6.16 -7.18
C LEU A 257 7.67 6.93 -7.85
N ILE A 258 6.61 6.23 -8.23
CA ILE A 258 5.36 6.85 -8.62
C ILE A 258 4.46 6.92 -7.39
N VAL A 259 3.97 8.12 -7.11
CA VAL A 259 2.99 8.40 -6.08
C VAL A 259 1.66 8.65 -6.79
N VAL A 260 0.71 7.74 -6.60
CA VAL A 260 -0.66 7.89 -7.10
C VAL A 260 -1.53 8.32 -5.95
N ARG A 261 -2.35 9.35 -6.13
CA ARG A 261 -3.34 9.77 -5.13
C ARG A 261 -4.69 9.97 -5.77
N ALA A 262 -5.72 9.40 -5.19
CA ALA A 262 -7.09 9.50 -5.66
C ALA A 262 -8.00 9.98 -4.54
N GLY A 263 -8.89 10.94 -4.78
CA GLY A 263 -9.87 11.37 -3.76
C GLY A 263 -10.93 12.34 -4.28
N PHE A 264 -11.75 12.88 -3.38
CA PHE A 264 -12.94 13.68 -3.74
C PHE A 264 -12.77 15.18 -3.62
N SER A 265 -13.46 15.92 -4.50
CA SER A 265 -13.58 17.38 -4.49
C SER A 265 -14.22 17.89 -3.20
N HIS A 266 -13.72 19.02 -2.70
CA HIS A 266 -14.27 19.80 -1.58
C HIS A 266 -15.75 20.16 -1.77
N SER A 267 -16.17 20.33 -3.03
CA SER A 267 -17.51 20.77 -3.42
C SER A 267 -18.46 19.65 -3.84
N SER A 268 -18.00 18.40 -3.95
CA SER A 268 -18.87 17.31 -4.42
C SER A 268 -18.25 15.92 -4.24
N ARG A 269 -19.01 15.00 -3.61
CA ARG A 269 -18.70 13.56 -3.59
C ARG A 269 -18.82 12.87 -4.96
N ARG A 270 -19.38 13.54 -5.97
CA ARG A 270 -19.50 13.03 -7.36
C ARG A 270 -18.31 13.43 -8.26
N LYS A 271 -17.38 14.23 -7.74
CA LYS A 271 -16.19 14.69 -8.47
C LYS A 271 -14.97 14.08 -7.81
N CYS A 272 -14.36 13.14 -8.51
CA CYS A 272 -13.12 12.50 -8.15
C CYS A 272 -11.95 13.19 -8.85
N TYR A 273 -10.80 13.20 -8.20
CA TYR A 273 -9.52 13.51 -8.82
C TYR A 273 -8.55 12.36 -8.60
N VAL A 274 -7.80 12.02 -9.63
CA VAL A 274 -6.65 11.12 -9.56
C VAL A 274 -5.43 11.88 -10.01
N SER A 275 -4.38 11.85 -9.21
CA SER A 275 -3.11 12.52 -9.46
C SER A 275 -1.98 11.50 -9.52
N PHE A 276 -1.06 11.76 -10.41
CA PHE A 276 0.13 10.95 -10.65
C PHE A 276 1.35 11.84 -10.48
N ASP A 277 2.22 11.46 -9.55
CA ASP A 277 3.45 12.14 -9.24
C ASP A 277 4.64 11.19 -9.37
N MET A 278 5.38 11.32 -10.46
CA MET A 278 6.61 10.55 -10.64
C MET A 278 7.78 11.30 -10.02
N CYS A 279 8.38 10.69 -9.01
CA CYS A 279 9.48 11.23 -8.24
C CYS A 279 10.74 10.39 -8.50
N ARG A 280 11.82 11.04 -8.92
CA ARG A 280 13.14 10.42 -9.05
C ARG A 280 14.03 10.87 -7.91
N PHE A 281 14.73 9.91 -7.32
CA PHE A 281 15.65 10.09 -6.21
C PHE A 281 17.07 10.07 -6.76
N THR A 282 17.91 10.98 -6.28
CA THR A 282 19.32 11.03 -6.66
C THR A 282 20.16 11.16 -5.40
N ARG A 283 21.07 10.20 -5.20
CA ARG A 283 22.08 10.28 -4.13
C ARG A 283 23.27 11.06 -4.69
N LYS A 284 23.70 12.14 -4.02
CA LYS A 284 24.95 12.79 -4.39
C LYS A 284 26.12 11.90 -3.99
N SER A 285 27.05 11.66 -4.92
CA SER A 285 28.27 10.84 -4.72
C SER A 285 29.31 11.46 -3.77
N SER A 286 29.00 12.58 -3.12
CA SER A 286 29.99 13.36 -2.37
C SER A 286 30.18 12.82 -0.94
N GLY A 287 30.84 11.66 -0.77
CA GLY A 287 31.62 11.20 0.41
C GLY A 287 31.13 11.43 1.86
N LYS A 288 29.95 11.99 2.07
CA LYS A 288 29.29 12.32 3.33
C LYS A 288 27.84 11.85 3.20
N PRO A 289 27.21 11.37 4.27
CA PRO A 289 25.79 11.00 4.24
C PRO A 289 24.97 12.26 3.99
N LYS A 290 24.66 12.53 2.71
CA LYS A 290 23.72 13.57 2.32
C LYS A 290 22.42 12.89 1.90
N HIS A 291 21.32 13.40 2.45
CA HIS A 291 19.95 13.00 2.14
C HIS A 291 19.71 12.92 0.61
N PRO A 292 18.91 11.96 0.12
CA PRO A 292 18.62 11.82 -1.31
C PRO A 292 17.90 13.06 -1.82
N LYS A 293 18.38 13.67 -2.92
CA LYS A 293 17.62 14.73 -3.57
C LYS A 293 16.46 14.13 -4.34
N VAL A 294 15.26 14.67 -4.10
CA VAL A 294 14.05 14.28 -4.85
C VAL A 294 13.75 15.33 -5.90
N SER A 295 13.65 14.87 -7.15
CA SER A 295 13.17 15.67 -8.27
C SER A 295 11.83 15.10 -8.74
N ARG A 296 10.77 15.92 -8.68
CA ARG A 296 9.50 15.60 -9.33
C ARG A 296 9.71 15.71 -10.83
N GLN A 297 9.66 14.58 -11.54
CA GLN A 297 9.88 14.54 -12.98
C GLN A 297 8.60 14.80 -13.76
N TYR A 298 7.48 14.26 -13.25
CA TYR A 298 6.18 14.36 -13.91
C TYR A 298 5.08 14.52 -12.87
N SER A 299 4.09 15.34 -13.21
CA SER A 299 2.88 15.50 -12.41
C SER A 299 1.68 15.75 -13.32
N THR A 300 0.64 14.95 -13.15
CA THR A 300 -0.64 15.18 -13.83
C THR A 300 -1.80 14.89 -12.89
N THR A 301 -2.90 15.61 -13.08
CA THR A 301 -4.14 15.39 -12.33
C THR A 301 -5.29 15.28 -13.30
N TYR A 302 -6.02 14.19 -13.18
CA TYR A 302 -7.23 13.91 -13.93
C TYR A 302 -8.45 14.11 -13.04
N ARG A 303 -9.53 14.61 -13.64
CA ARG A 303 -10.82 14.76 -13.00
C ARG A 303 -11.78 13.73 -13.56
N MET A 304 -12.40 12.98 -12.67
CA MET A 304 -13.31 11.89 -12.98
C MET A 304 -14.71 12.18 -12.41
N LYS A 305 -15.74 11.74 -13.13
CA LYS A 305 -17.10 11.61 -12.60
C LYS A 305 -17.27 10.14 -12.22
N GLY A 306 -17.46 9.85 -10.94
CA GLY A 306 -17.57 8.48 -10.45
C GLY A 306 -18.10 8.42 -9.03
N ASP A 307 -18.58 7.24 -8.64
CA ASP A 307 -19.03 6.88 -7.30
C ASP A 307 -17.83 6.45 -6.42
N LEU A 308 -17.98 6.52 -5.09
CA LEU A 308 -16.99 6.15 -4.07
C LEU A 308 -16.38 4.76 -4.32
N CYS A 309 -17.21 3.80 -4.72
CA CYS A 309 -16.82 2.42 -4.97
C CYS A 309 -15.84 2.25 -6.15
N GLU A 310 -15.87 3.16 -7.14
CA GLU A 310 -14.96 3.11 -8.29
C GLU A 310 -13.55 3.61 -7.93
N LEU A 311 -13.43 4.47 -6.91
CA LEU A 311 -12.15 5.00 -6.45
C LEU A 311 -11.34 4.04 -5.59
N LEU A 312 -12.00 3.29 -4.71
CA LEU A 312 -11.35 2.31 -3.85
C LEU A 312 -10.73 1.15 -4.65
N GLY A 313 -11.14 0.96 -5.91
CA GLY A 313 -10.53 0.01 -6.85
C GLY A 313 -9.50 0.63 -7.81
N LEU A 314 -9.36 1.96 -7.90
CA LEU A 314 -8.36 2.60 -8.78
C LEU A 314 -6.93 2.49 -8.24
N SER A 315 -6.81 2.17 -6.95
CA SER A 315 -5.57 1.80 -6.29
C SER A 315 -4.84 0.62 -6.94
N ALA A 316 -5.59 -0.28 -7.56
CA ALA A 316 -5.11 -1.53 -8.13
C ALA A 316 -4.43 -1.42 -9.50
N CYS A 317 -4.65 -0.33 -10.25
CA CYS A 317 -4.59 -0.39 -11.71
C CYS A 317 -3.42 0.38 -12.36
N LEU A 318 -2.39 0.75 -11.61
CA LEU A 318 -1.15 1.29 -12.18
C LEU A 318 0.06 0.48 -11.72
N VAL A 319 0.09 -0.77 -12.14
CA VAL A 319 1.36 -1.45 -12.34
C VAL A 319 1.64 -1.35 -13.84
N ILE A 320 2.75 -0.69 -14.14
CA ILE A 320 3.30 -0.51 -15.50
C ILE A 320 3.88 -1.85 -15.96
#